data_AF-A0A7J9XI45-F1
#
_entry.id   AF-A0A7J9XI45-F1
#
_cell.length_a   1.000
_cell.length_b   1.000
_cell.length_c   1.000
_cell.angle_alpha   90.00
_cell.angle_beta   90.00
_cell.angle_gamma   90.00
#
_symmetry.space_group_name_H-M   'P 1'
#
loop_
_entity.id
_entity.type
_entity.pdbx_description
1 polymer ?
#
loop_
_entity_poly.entity_id
_entity_poly.type
_entity_poly.pdbx_seq_one_letter_code
_entity_poly.pdbx_strand_id
1 'polypeptide(L)'
;MTAPQLDIEGPGAPPRSNGELVFSEPWESRAFGLAMTLHDAGPFGWDDFRDHLVARIAEWERDHPPGQCWSYYRCWLQALETVVVERGMVGAEDVGRRAEALASRPAGHDH
;
A
#
# COMPACT_ATOMS: atom_id res chain seq x y z
N MET A 1 -14.16 -4.52 16.20
CA MET A 1 -12.74 -4.20 15.97
C MET A 1 -12.57 -2.69 16.01
N THR A 2 -11.43 -2.21 16.51
CA THR A 2 -11.13 -0.77 16.59
C THR A 2 -10.63 -0.30 15.23
N ALA A 3 -11.11 0.86 14.76
CA ALA A 3 -10.62 1.44 13.51
C ALA A 3 -9.10 1.67 13.58
N PRO A 4 -8.37 1.42 12.49
CA PRO A 4 -6.93 1.63 12.46
C PRO A 4 -6.62 3.11 12.72
N GLN A 5 -5.77 3.38 13.71
CA GLN A 5 -5.30 4.73 14.00
C GLN A 5 -4.19 5.08 13.02
N LEU A 6 -4.46 6.04 12.12
CA LEU A 6 -3.46 6.59 11.21
C LEU A 6 -2.61 7.61 11.95
N ASP A 7 -1.30 7.55 11.73
CA ASP A 7 -0.36 8.51 12.29
C ASP A 7 -0.66 9.90 11.71
N ILE A 8 -0.56 10.94 12.55
CA ILE A 8 -0.76 12.34 12.14
C ILE A 8 0.55 12.93 11.65
N GLU A 9 1.66 12.54 12.26
CA GLU A 9 3.01 13.03 11.97
C GLU A 9 4.01 11.86 11.93
N GLY A 10 5.18 12.10 11.34
CA GLY A 10 6.24 11.12 11.22
C GLY A 10 6.20 10.29 9.93
N PRO A 11 7.17 9.37 9.76
CA PRO A 11 7.37 8.66 8.50
C PRO A 11 6.17 7.80 8.08
N GLY A 12 5.41 7.23 9.03
CA GLY A 12 4.20 6.44 8.75
C GLY A 12 2.96 7.26 8.39
N ALA A 13 2.99 8.58 8.56
CA ALA A 13 1.80 9.42 8.40
C ALA A 13 1.44 9.61 6.91
N PRO A 14 0.20 9.29 6.50
CA PRO A 14 -0.22 9.50 5.13
C PRO A 14 -0.30 10.99 4.77
N PRO A 15 -0.10 11.35 3.49
CA PRO A 15 -0.22 12.72 3.01
C PRO A 15 -1.61 13.30 3.31
N ARG A 16 -1.63 14.50 3.87
CA ARG A 16 -2.86 15.22 4.18
C ARG A 16 -2.82 16.66 3.68
N SER A 17 -3.99 17.18 3.33
CA SER A 17 -4.23 18.60 3.09
C SER A 17 -5.46 19.03 3.88
N ASN A 18 -5.31 20.05 4.72
CA ASN A 18 -6.37 20.53 5.60
C ASN A 18 -7.03 19.42 6.46
N GLY A 19 -6.24 18.43 6.89
CA GLY A 19 -6.70 17.30 7.71
C GLY A 19 -7.27 16.11 6.94
N GLU A 20 -7.54 16.25 5.64
CA GLU A 20 -8.06 15.17 4.80
C GLU A 20 -6.94 14.43 4.06
N LEU A 21 -7.12 13.14 3.81
CA LEU A 21 -6.20 12.32 3.02
C LEU A 21 -6.18 12.80 1.57
N VAL A 22 -4.98 12.94 0.99
CA VAL A 22 -4.80 13.37 -0.39
C VAL A 22 -4.31 12.20 -1.23
N PHE A 23 -4.99 11.96 -2.35
CA PHE A 23 -4.61 10.99 -3.36
C PHE A 23 -4.36 11.72 -4.68
N SER A 24 -3.16 11.58 -5.22
CA SER A 24 -2.72 12.15 -6.50
C SER A 24 -3.16 11.31 -7.69
N GLU A 25 -3.28 9.99 -7.51
CA GLU A 25 -3.68 9.06 -8.57
C GLU A 25 -4.82 8.13 -8.12
N PRO A 26 -5.73 7.70 -9.02
CA PRO A 26 -6.87 6.88 -8.66
C PRO A 26 -6.54 5.51 -8.02
N TRP A 27 -5.33 4.99 -8.23
CA TRP A 27 -4.93 3.73 -7.62
C TRP A 27 -4.55 3.89 -6.14
N GLU A 28 -4.15 5.09 -5.71
CA GLU A 28 -3.70 5.33 -4.33
C GLU A 28 -4.84 5.17 -3.33
N SER A 29 -6.02 5.72 -3.65
CA SER A 29 -7.23 5.55 -2.83
C SER A 29 -7.72 4.11 -2.80
N ARG A 30 -7.53 3.36 -3.90
CA ARG A 30 -7.86 1.92 -3.97
C ARG A 30 -6.91 1.09 -3.11
N ALA A 31 -5.60 1.36 -3.16
CA ALA A 31 -4.60 0.69 -2.33
C ALA A 31 -4.84 0.96 -0.83
N PHE A 32 -5.16 2.21 -0.49
CA PHE A 32 -5.57 2.59 0.86
C PHE A 32 -6.81 1.81 1.31
N GLY A 33 -7.90 1.86 0.53
CA GLY A 33 -9.14 1.16 0.84
C GLY A 33 -8.97 -0.36 0.97
N LEU A 34 -8.10 -0.96 0.16
CA LEU A 34 -7.82 -2.39 0.22
C LEU A 34 -7.13 -2.79 1.53
N ALA A 35 -6.11 -2.04 1.96
CA ALA A 35 -5.45 -2.29 3.24
C ALA A 35 -6.42 -2.13 4.42
N MET A 36 -7.28 -1.09 4.40
CA MET A 36 -8.33 -0.89 5.41
C MET A 36 -9.32 -2.06 5.45
N THR A 37 -9.80 -2.50 4.28
CA THR A 37 -10.77 -3.60 4.16
C THR A 37 -10.17 -4.93 4.62
N LEU A 38 -8.91 -5.20 4.26
CA LEU A 38 -8.22 -6.40 4.71
C LEU A 38 -8.02 -6.35 6.21
N HIS A 39 -7.54 -5.25 6.78
CA HIS A 39 -7.42 -5.12 8.23
C HIS A 39 -8.76 -5.37 8.95
N ASP A 40 -9.86 -4.80 8.45
CA ASP A 40 -11.20 -5.00 9.03
C ASP A 40 -11.67 -6.47 8.95
N ALA A 41 -11.20 -7.23 7.97
CA ALA A 41 -11.48 -8.67 7.87
C ALA A 41 -10.66 -9.53 8.87
N GLY A 42 -9.64 -8.97 9.53
CA GLY A 42 -8.82 -9.64 10.55
C GLY A 42 -7.68 -10.60 10.14
N PRO A 43 -7.22 -10.72 8.87
CA PRO A 43 -6.08 -11.56 8.51
C PRO A 43 -4.73 -11.01 8.99
N PHE A 44 -4.65 -9.71 9.31
CA PHE A 44 -3.48 -9.08 9.93
C PHE A 44 -3.88 -7.93 10.86
N GLY A 45 -3.01 -7.65 11.84
CA GLY A 45 -3.16 -6.51 12.75
C GLY A 45 -2.67 -5.21 12.13
N TRP A 46 -3.25 -4.08 12.53
CA TRP A 46 -2.87 -2.78 11.97
C TRP A 46 -1.41 -2.41 12.25
N ASP A 47 -0.92 -2.68 13.46
CA ASP A 47 0.47 -2.36 13.83
C ASP A 47 1.48 -3.16 13.02
N ASP A 48 1.17 -4.42 12.69
CA ASP A 48 1.99 -5.26 11.81
C ASP A 48 2.15 -4.64 10.41
N PHE A 49 1.06 -4.15 9.83
CA PHE A 49 1.11 -3.40 8.58
C PHE A 49 1.90 -2.09 8.72
N ARG A 50 1.70 -1.35 9.82
CA ARG A 50 2.40 -0.08 10.07
C ARG A 50 3.91 -0.29 10.16
N ASP A 51 4.36 -1.33 10.85
CA ASP A 51 5.79 -1.63 10.99
C ASP A 51 6.44 -1.93 9.63
N HIS A 52 5.76 -2.71 8.79
CA HIS A 52 6.19 -2.96 7.41
C HIS A 52 6.23 -1.69 6.57
N LEU A 53 5.23 -0.81 6.71
CA LEU A 53 5.19 0.47 6.02
C LEU A 53 6.37 1.37 6.40
N VAL A 54 6.65 1.52 7.69
CA VAL A 54 7.78 2.32 8.18
C VAL A 54 9.10 1.75 7.67
N ALA A 55 9.25 0.42 7.64
CA ALA A 55 10.43 -0.22 7.08
C ALA A 55 10.60 0.07 5.58
N ARG A 56 9.54 -0.02 4.77
CA ARG A 56 9.56 0.31 3.33
C ARG A 56 9.92 1.78 3.08
N ILE A 57 9.38 2.68 3.91
CA ILE A 57 9.66 4.11 3.83
C ILE A 57 11.14 4.38 4.11
N ALA A 58 11.68 3.80 5.18
CA ALA A 58 13.10 3.94 5.53
C ALA A 58 14.05 3.32 4.49
N GLU A 59 13.65 2.22 3.84
CA GLU A 59 14.39 1.64 2.72
C GLU A 59 14.41 2.58 1.51
N TRP A 60 13.24 3.11 1.12
CA TRP A 60 13.17 4.04 -0.01
C TRP A 60 14.00 5.29 0.25
N GLU A 61 13.89 5.90 1.44
CA GLU A 61 14.65 7.10 1.83
C GLU A 61 16.16 6.89 1.76
N ARG A 62 16.63 5.66 2.02
CA ARG A 62 18.05 5.31 1.93
C ARG A 62 18.52 5.19 0.47
N ASP A 63 17.69 4.61 -0.39
CA ASP A 63 18.07 4.21 -1.75
C ASP A 63 17.86 5.32 -2.79
N HIS A 64 17.08 6.35 -2.47
CA HIS A 64 16.68 7.39 -3.43
C HIS A 64 17.38 8.72 -3.16
N PRO A 65 18.24 9.21 -4.08
CA PRO A 65 18.88 10.52 -3.94
C PRO A 65 17.86 11.68 -4.07
N PRO A 66 18.19 12.88 -3.54
CA PRO A 66 17.33 14.05 -3.64
C PRO A 66 17.00 14.38 -5.11
N GLY A 67 15.70 14.50 -5.42
CA GLY A 67 15.19 14.86 -6.75
C GLY A 67 14.21 13.86 -7.37
N GLN A 68 14.03 12.66 -6.79
CA GLN A 68 12.94 11.77 -7.19
C GLN A 68 11.61 12.16 -6.53
N CYS A 69 10.51 11.93 -7.26
CA CYS A 69 9.16 12.12 -6.73
C CYS A 69 8.86 11.01 -5.70
N TRP A 70 8.89 11.39 -4.42
CA TRP A 70 8.46 10.54 -3.31
C TRP A 70 7.01 10.10 -3.50
N SER A 71 6.73 8.80 -3.36
CA SER A 71 5.37 8.27 -3.42
C SER A 71 5.09 7.40 -2.20
N TYR A 72 4.46 8.02 -1.20
CA TYR A 72 4.01 7.35 0.02
C TYR A 72 3.16 6.10 -0.28
N TYR A 73 2.19 6.24 -1.20
CA TYR A 73 1.28 5.14 -1.51
C TYR A 73 1.94 3.98 -2.26
N ARG A 74 3.13 4.17 -2.85
CA ARG A 74 3.92 3.05 -3.36
C ARG A 74 4.55 2.25 -2.23
N CYS A 75 5.10 2.92 -1.21
CA CYS A 75 5.57 2.24 0.00
C CYS A 75 4.42 1.52 0.72
N TRP A 76 3.23 2.15 0.77
CA TRP A 76 2.00 1.53 1.29
C TRP A 76 1.63 0.24 0.56
N LEU A 77 1.61 0.27 -0.78
CA LEU A 77 1.26 -0.90 -1.57
C LEU A 77 2.29 -2.02 -1.40
N GLN A 78 3.59 -1.70 -1.40
CA GLN A 78 4.65 -2.68 -1.17
C GLN A 78 4.58 -3.31 0.21
N ALA A 79 4.28 -2.52 1.25
CA ALA A 79 4.07 -3.04 2.59
C ALA A 79 2.87 -3.98 2.66
N LEU A 80 1.78 -3.63 1.98
CA LEU A 80 0.58 -4.47 1.90
C LEU A 80 0.90 -5.80 1.22
N GLU A 81 1.60 -5.78 0.08
CA GLU A 81 2.04 -6.97 -0.65
C GLU A 81 2.89 -7.90 0.23
N THR A 82 3.86 -7.35 0.98
CA THR A 82 4.65 -8.13 1.93
C THR A 82 3.77 -8.80 2.97
N VAL A 83 2.89 -8.04 3.63
CA VAL A 83 2.03 -8.57 4.71
C VAL A 83 1.12 -9.69 4.19
N VAL A 84 0.46 -9.51 3.03
CA VAL A 84 -0.46 -10.56 2.52
C VAL A 84 0.28 -11.84 2.10
N VAL A 85 1.54 -11.73 1.66
CA VAL A 85 2.40 -12.88 1.36
C VAL A 85 2.84 -13.58 2.65
N GLU A 86 3.33 -12.83 3.64
CA GLU A 86 3.79 -13.39 4.92
C GLU A 86 2.65 -14.05 5.72
N ARG A 87 1.43 -13.52 5.58
CA ARG A 87 0.21 -14.10 6.16
C ARG A 87 -0.35 -15.27 5.36
N GLY A 88 0.29 -15.64 4.24
CA GLY A 88 -0.09 -16.78 3.40
C GLY A 88 -1.40 -16.60 2.63
N MET A 89 -1.87 -15.36 2.47
CA MET A 89 -3.12 -15.06 1.76
C MET A 89 -2.95 -15.18 0.25
N VAL A 90 -1.75 -14.88 -0.25
CA VAL A 90 -1.33 -15.00 -1.63
C VAL A 90 0.09 -15.54 -1.69
N GLY A 91 0.44 -16.29 -2.73
CA GLY A 91 1.82 -16.69 -2.97
C GLY A 91 2.68 -15.49 -3.40
N ALA A 92 3.98 -15.56 -3.13
CA ALA A 92 4.94 -14.49 -3.44
C ALA A 92 4.93 -14.05 -4.92
N GLU A 93 4.65 -14.98 -5.84
CA GLU A 93 4.59 -14.70 -7.28
C GLU A 93 3.16 -14.40 -7.77
N ASP A 94 2.13 -14.63 -6.95
CA ASP A 94 0.74 -14.56 -7.40
C ASP A 94 0.33 -13.13 -7.75
N VAL A 95 0.81 -12.14 -6.98
CA VAL A 95 0.53 -10.72 -7.23
C VAL A 95 1.16 -10.29 -8.56
N GLY A 96 2.45 -10.57 -8.76
CA GLY A 96 3.17 -10.25 -9.99
C GLY A 96 2.55 -10.93 -11.21
N ARG A 97 2.29 -12.24 -11.13
CA ARG A 97 1.66 -13.00 -12.22
C ARG A 97 0.29 -12.44 -12.60
N ARG A 98 -0.52 -12.03 -11.62
CA ARG A 98 -1.82 -11.39 -11.89
C ARG A 98 -1.66 -10.00 -12.50
N ALA A 99 -0.72 -9.20 -12.01
CA ALA A 99 -0.45 -7.88 -12.57
C ALA A 99 -0.03 -7.98 -14.05
N GLU A 100 0.86 -8.91 -14.39
CA GLU A 100 1.27 -9.17 -15.77
C GLU A 100 0.12 -9.65 -16.65
N ALA A 101 -0.71 -10.57 -16.15
CA ALA A 101 -1.88 -11.06 -16.87
C ALA A 101 -2.91 -9.93 -17.14
N LEU A 102 -3.07 -8.99 -16.21
CA LEU A 102 -3.95 -7.84 -16.36
C LEU A 102 -3.35 -6.79 -17.31
N ALA A 103 -2.04 -6.54 -17.21
CA ALA A 103 -1.34 -5.59 -18.09
C ALA A 103 -1.28 -6.08 -19.55
N SER A 104 -1.25 -7.39 -19.76
CA SER A 104 -1.25 -8.01 -21.10
C SER A 104 -2.64 -8.16 -21.72
N ARG A 105 -3.74 -7.84 -21.01
CA ARG A 105 -5.09 -7.85 -21.59
C ARG A 105 -5.21 -6.73 -22.64
N PRO A 106 -5.55 -7.04 -23.90
CA PRO A 106 -5.79 -6.02 -24.91
C PRO A 106 -7.02 -5.17 -24.52
N ALA A 107 -6.92 -3.86 -24.71
CA ALA A 107 -8.01 -2.92 -24.47
C ALA A 107 -9.15 -3.19 -25.47
N GLY A 108 -10.16 -3.97 -25.07
CA GLY A 108 -11.29 -4.28 -25.94
C GLY A 108 -12.22 -5.43 -25.50
N HIS A 109 -12.09 -5.95 -24.27
CA HIS A 109 -12.97 -7.03 -23.79
C HIS A 109 -13.64 -6.65 -22.47
N ASP A 110 -14.33 -5.53 -22.47
CA ASP A 110 -15.39 -5.21 -21.51
C ASP A 110 -16.49 -4.53 -22.34
N HIS A 111 -17.45 -5.35 -22.79
CA HIS A 111 -18.66 -4.97 -23.51
C HIS A 111 -19.85 -5.00 -22.56
#